data_AF-A0A7K1J3Z3-F1
#
_entry.id   AF-A0A7K1J3Z3-F1
#
_cell.length_a   1.000
_cell.length_b   1.000
_cell.length_c   1.000
_cell.angle_alpha   90.00
_cell.angle_beta   90.00
_cell.angle_gamma   90.00
#
_symmetry.space_group_name_H-M   'P 1'
#
loop_
_entity.id
_entity.type
_entity.pdbx_description
1 polymer ?
#
loop_
_entity_poly.entity_id
_entity_poly.type
_entity_poly.pdbx_seq_one_letter_code
_entity_poly.pdbx_strand_id
1 'polypeptide(L)'
;MSKGVFGAAGYEASLNGNDAAVEQADHMVTESSIVYGAEPIPRELTSSAIPSPKMRDADALRNHFAASVSRQPTPSRVRADARAGTRMDARADAYAQLRRVLHETHHEERYNATSIATAFDATPLDPPEIRHLVGMFRFSHDPERTEEFLEQAEYMADYEPKGTFDSSFNEFFPVYSDMTVSQLKGYFAWRTCIRHGDYVPTSSSTAYVYVYELLNGIGVQNMTDAYRRLNEFREHYVDQYDKSMAYYANSWLRDMVIAYDLPEECMREQFGAQISEDETYATLIQPQNRTAEQIVHALRSLSSYNASKSPLNKLVPQSSSNLTLYDRALAAAWLAIAADRDPAEPSSFFDNYIAMQHARPVSLFSTAVFSRTRAAARMPQGERRVSVDPACSYTYENKRWYINTYEPVAFQRTNMNNLLHEVDRVGRQIWHTGRALKPRGSHPPCSQIIKRALTELKTQLDREQWEREHPPIHVDLTRLSSIREAAAGTRDSLLTEAELEAEREAVTEDRTATEEVQTEKLCQSESQELQGLSEYGENALLKMRYMLRLLRQ
;
A
#
# COMPACT_ATOMS: atom_id res chain seq x y z
N MET A 1 72.61 3.00 19.12
CA MET A 1 72.94 1.88 20.06
C MET A 1 71.63 1.19 20.40
N SER A 2 71.48 -0.13 20.54
CA SER A 2 72.28 -1.32 20.21
C SER A 2 71.61 -2.51 20.92
N LYS A 3 71.14 -3.54 20.17
CA LYS A 3 70.78 -4.90 20.67
C LYS A 3 69.59 -4.97 21.66
N GLY A 4 68.92 -6.11 21.88
CA GLY A 4 68.99 -7.46 21.28
C GLY A 4 68.06 -8.41 22.07
N VAL A 5 67.22 -9.23 21.43
CA VAL A 5 67.47 -10.66 21.05
C VAL A 5 67.53 -11.64 22.24
N PHE A 6 66.60 -12.61 22.25
CA PHE A 6 66.66 -14.05 22.64
C PHE A 6 65.24 -14.52 23.04
N GLY A 7 64.69 -15.70 22.71
CA GLY A 7 65.02 -16.84 21.81
C GLY A 7 63.76 -17.76 21.73
N ALA A 8 63.39 -18.37 20.60
CA ALA A 8 63.81 -19.71 20.10
C ALA A 8 63.44 -20.90 21.04
N ALA A 9 62.93 -22.06 20.61
CA ALA A 9 62.52 -22.65 19.31
C ALA A 9 61.45 -23.76 19.59
N GLY A 10 60.61 -24.22 18.65
CA GLY A 10 60.87 -25.14 17.51
C GLY A 10 59.62 -26.04 17.27
N TYR A 11 59.51 -26.88 16.24
CA TYR A 11 60.39 -27.25 15.12
C TYR A 11 59.59 -27.98 14.01
N GLU A 12 59.89 -27.72 12.73
CA GLU A 12 59.75 -28.57 11.50
C GLU A 12 58.42 -29.30 11.15
N ALA A 13 58.05 -29.60 9.89
CA ALA A 13 58.71 -29.56 8.55
C ALA A 13 57.61 -29.48 7.43
N SER A 14 57.81 -29.38 6.10
CA SER A 14 58.99 -29.20 5.23
C SER A 14 58.56 -28.88 3.77
N LEU A 15 59.28 -27.95 3.09
CA LEU A 15 59.88 -28.03 1.72
C LEU A 15 59.02 -28.45 0.49
N ASN A 16 59.07 -27.84 -0.71
CA ASN A 16 59.88 -26.79 -1.40
C ASN A 16 58.94 -25.89 -2.27
N GLY A 17 59.29 -24.88 -3.07
CA GLY A 17 60.52 -24.15 -3.51
C GLY A 17 60.25 -23.53 -4.92
N ASN A 18 60.44 -22.24 -5.20
CA ASN A 18 61.66 -21.43 -5.42
C ASN A 18 62.45 -21.76 -6.73
N ASP A 19 62.90 -20.81 -7.58
CA ASP A 19 62.68 -19.34 -7.61
C ASP A 19 63.18 -18.65 -8.93
N ALA A 20 62.84 -17.37 -9.10
CA ALA A 20 63.59 -16.24 -9.71
C ALA A 20 64.08 -16.17 -11.21
N ALA A 21 63.77 -15.01 -11.85
CA ALA A 21 64.68 -14.01 -12.49
C ALA A 21 63.94 -13.23 -13.63
N VAL A 22 63.70 -11.90 -13.59
CA VAL A 22 64.62 -10.73 -13.80
C VAL A 22 65.18 -10.71 -15.24
N GLU A 23 64.94 -9.73 -16.11
CA GLU A 23 65.45 -8.33 -16.07
C GLU A 23 64.79 -7.38 -17.14
N GLN A 24 65.06 -6.07 -17.08
CA GLN A 24 64.65 -5.04 -18.08
C GLN A 24 65.85 -4.62 -18.96
N ALA A 25 65.64 -4.25 -20.23
CA ALA A 25 66.42 -3.22 -20.94
C ALA A 25 65.78 -2.83 -22.30
N ASP A 26 66.21 -1.70 -22.85
CA ASP A 26 65.53 -0.93 -23.91
C ASP A 26 66.28 -0.90 -25.27
N HIS A 27 65.59 -0.40 -26.29
CA HIS A 27 66.09 0.35 -27.47
C HIS A 27 66.74 -0.29 -28.75
N MET A 28 66.14 0.14 -29.89
CA MET A 28 66.70 0.55 -31.21
C MET A 28 66.54 -0.30 -32.51
N VAL A 29 65.62 0.19 -33.37
CA VAL A 29 65.75 0.61 -34.80
C VAL A 29 66.27 -0.35 -35.89
N THR A 30 65.43 -0.61 -36.91
CA THR A 30 65.56 -0.24 -38.36
C THR A 30 64.21 -0.52 -39.06
N GLU A 31 63.45 0.48 -39.49
CA GLU A 31 63.43 1.11 -40.84
C GLU A 31 63.03 0.21 -42.04
N SER A 32 61.91 0.56 -42.67
CA SER A 32 61.63 0.44 -44.12
C SER A 32 60.44 1.35 -44.46
N SER A 33 60.55 2.12 -45.54
CA SER A 33 59.80 3.38 -45.75
C SER A 33 58.97 3.39 -47.04
N ILE A 34 58.21 4.49 -47.25
CA ILE A 34 57.53 5.00 -48.47
C ILE A 34 55.99 5.15 -48.27
N VAL A 35 55.28 6.22 -48.64
CA VAL A 35 55.46 7.71 -48.64
C VAL A 35 54.25 8.31 -49.42
N TYR A 36 53.49 9.20 -48.76
CA TYR A 36 52.68 10.34 -49.25
C TYR A 36 51.78 10.31 -50.51
N GLY A 37 50.63 11.00 -50.41
CA GLY A 37 49.96 11.63 -51.55
C GLY A 37 48.51 12.07 -51.27
N ALA A 38 48.19 13.37 -51.42
CA ALA A 38 46.83 13.91 -51.26
C ALA A 38 46.44 14.88 -52.40
N GLU A 39 45.17 14.80 -52.85
CA GLU A 39 44.42 15.74 -53.73
C GLU A 39 44.92 15.93 -55.19
N PRO A 40 44.12 16.48 -56.15
CA PRO A 40 42.68 16.85 -56.14
C PRO A 40 41.84 16.30 -57.34
N ILE A 41 40.59 16.79 -57.46
CA ILE A 41 39.47 16.43 -58.37
C ILE A 41 39.67 16.89 -59.85
N PRO A 42 39.02 16.23 -60.84
CA PRO A 42 38.30 16.97 -61.89
C PRO A 42 36.84 16.50 -62.13
N ARG A 43 36.05 17.36 -62.82
CA ARG A 43 34.58 17.32 -62.93
C ARG A 43 34.02 16.65 -64.21
N GLU A 44 32.77 16.16 -64.06
CA GLU A 44 31.60 16.38 -64.94
C GLU A 44 31.22 15.45 -66.12
N LEU A 45 29.88 15.39 -66.34
CA LEU A 45 29.09 14.89 -67.49
C LEU A 45 28.95 13.34 -67.63
N THR A 46 27.76 12.71 -67.76
CA THR A 46 26.38 13.19 -68.04
C THR A 46 25.24 12.39 -67.38
N SER A 47 24.09 13.07 -67.27
CA SER A 47 22.71 12.67 -66.93
C SER A 47 22.14 11.32 -67.45
N SER A 48 21.44 10.59 -66.57
CA SER A 48 20.02 10.24 -66.78
C SER A 48 19.33 9.95 -65.43
N ALA A 49 18.03 10.23 -65.29
CA ALA A 49 17.37 10.39 -63.98
C ALA A 49 16.01 9.67 -63.88
N ILE A 50 15.74 9.10 -62.70
CA ILE A 50 14.39 8.92 -62.12
C ILE A 50 14.50 9.26 -60.62
N PRO A 51 13.64 10.14 -60.05
CA PRO A 51 13.88 10.70 -58.72
C PRO A 51 13.15 9.99 -57.57
N SER A 52 13.85 9.76 -56.46
CA SER A 52 13.26 9.32 -55.19
C SER A 52 12.35 10.41 -54.57
N PRO A 53 11.26 10.05 -53.86
CA PRO A 53 10.44 11.01 -53.11
C PRO A 53 11.26 11.78 -52.06
N LYS A 54 10.94 13.06 -51.88
CA LYS A 54 11.76 14.00 -51.10
C LYS A 54 11.49 13.90 -49.60
N MET A 55 12.56 13.88 -48.80
CA MET A 55 12.51 14.16 -47.36
C MET A 55 12.07 15.61 -47.09
N ARG A 56 10.77 15.91 -47.16
CA ARG A 56 10.19 17.20 -46.75
C ARG A 56 8.94 17.10 -45.88
N ASP A 57 8.23 15.97 -45.91
CA ASP A 57 6.97 15.83 -45.14
C ASP A 57 7.20 15.35 -43.69
N ALA A 58 8.35 14.75 -43.39
CA ALA A 58 8.71 14.33 -42.03
C ALA A 58 8.89 15.51 -41.05
N ASP A 59 9.44 16.64 -41.52
CA ASP A 59 9.63 17.84 -40.70
C ASP A 59 8.34 18.66 -40.52
N ALA A 60 7.35 18.51 -41.41
CA ALA A 60 6.04 19.14 -41.25
C ALA A 60 5.28 18.53 -40.05
N LEU A 61 5.24 17.19 -39.98
CA LEU A 61 4.63 16.46 -38.86
C LEU A 61 5.38 16.70 -37.54
N ARG A 62 6.72 16.79 -37.58
CA ARG A 62 7.55 17.06 -36.39
C ARG A 62 7.33 18.48 -35.84
N ASN A 63 7.15 19.48 -36.71
CA ASN A 63 6.87 20.86 -36.30
C ASN A 63 5.45 21.06 -35.74
N HIS A 64 4.47 20.29 -36.20
CA HIS A 64 3.11 20.38 -35.65
C HIS A 64 3.06 19.95 -34.18
N PHE A 65 3.87 18.96 -33.80
CA PHE A 65 4.00 18.47 -32.41
C PHE A 65 4.68 19.48 -31.46
N ALA A 66 5.62 20.30 -31.97
CA ALA A 66 6.29 21.34 -31.18
C ALA A 66 5.42 22.61 -30.99
N ALA A 67 4.70 23.02 -32.04
CA ALA A 67 3.91 24.25 -32.04
C ALA A 67 2.65 24.18 -31.15
N SER A 68 2.07 23.00 -30.95
CA SER A 68 0.91 22.78 -30.07
C SER A 68 1.25 22.74 -28.58
N VAL A 69 2.53 22.57 -28.22
CA VAL A 69 3.00 22.49 -26.82
C VAL A 69 3.64 23.81 -26.33
N SER A 70 4.05 24.70 -27.24
CA SER A 70 4.77 25.95 -26.91
C SER A 70 3.91 27.22 -27.02
N ARG A 71 3.03 27.43 -26.04
CA ARG A 71 2.55 28.78 -25.64
C ARG A 71 2.49 28.91 -24.13
N GLN A 72 3.65 29.20 -23.53
CA GLN A 72 3.75 29.67 -22.15
C GLN A 72 3.42 31.16 -22.08
N PRO A 73 2.41 31.61 -21.32
CA PRO A 73 2.37 32.99 -20.83
C PRO A 73 3.34 33.12 -19.64
N THR A 74 4.17 34.16 -19.63
CA THR A 74 5.06 34.48 -18.50
C THR A 74 4.24 34.83 -17.24
N PRO A 75 4.73 34.50 -16.04
CA PRO A 75 3.90 34.53 -14.83
C PRO A 75 3.76 35.93 -14.24
N SER A 76 2.54 36.47 -14.21
CA SER A 76 2.13 37.41 -13.17
C SER A 76 1.64 36.62 -11.94
N ARG A 77 2.06 37.08 -10.75
CA ARG A 77 1.81 36.39 -9.47
C ARG A 77 0.31 36.19 -9.21
N VAL A 78 -0.11 34.95 -8.92
CA VAL A 78 -1.02 34.55 -7.82
C VAL A 78 -1.29 33.03 -7.85
N ARG A 79 -1.15 32.39 -6.68
CA ARG A 79 -1.64 31.04 -6.27
C ARG A 79 -1.57 29.90 -7.31
N ALA A 80 -0.56 29.05 -7.16
CA ALA A 80 -0.61 27.67 -7.61
C ALA A 80 -1.02 26.78 -6.43
N ASP A 81 -2.20 26.16 -6.51
CA ASP A 81 -2.64 24.96 -5.78
C ASP A 81 -3.89 24.41 -6.51
N ALA A 82 -4.23 23.12 -6.33
CA ALA A 82 -5.44 22.43 -6.84
C ALA A 82 -5.65 22.30 -8.38
N ARG A 83 -4.62 22.45 -9.24
CA ARG A 83 -4.76 22.35 -10.72
C ARG A 83 -4.23 21.07 -11.39
N ALA A 84 -3.80 20.05 -10.63
CA ALA A 84 -3.29 18.80 -11.21
C ALA A 84 -4.42 17.85 -11.68
N GLY A 85 -5.39 17.54 -10.81
CA GLY A 85 -6.49 16.61 -11.12
C GLY A 85 -7.38 17.08 -12.28
N THR A 86 -7.84 18.33 -12.25
CA THR A 86 -8.63 18.94 -13.34
C THR A 86 -7.90 18.98 -14.68
N ARG A 87 -6.57 18.83 -14.70
CA ARG A 87 -5.77 18.72 -15.93
C ARG A 87 -5.73 17.31 -16.51
N MET A 88 -5.92 16.26 -15.70
CA MET A 88 -5.98 14.88 -16.20
C MET A 88 -7.35 14.55 -16.78
N ASP A 89 -8.45 14.92 -16.14
CA ASP A 89 -9.80 14.65 -16.66
C ASP A 89 -10.05 15.41 -17.97
N ALA A 90 -9.71 16.71 -18.01
CA ALA A 90 -9.75 17.50 -19.24
C ALA A 90 -8.84 16.93 -20.35
N ARG A 91 -7.78 16.20 -19.98
CA ARG A 91 -6.89 15.52 -20.94
C ARG A 91 -7.45 14.17 -21.38
N ALA A 92 -8.18 13.44 -20.52
CA ALA A 92 -8.90 12.23 -20.89
C ALA A 92 -10.08 12.53 -21.83
N ASP A 93 -10.85 13.60 -21.56
CA ASP A 93 -11.89 14.10 -22.45
C ASP A 93 -11.29 14.63 -23.76
N ALA A 94 -10.19 15.39 -23.71
CA ALA A 94 -9.46 15.81 -24.91
C ALA A 94 -8.90 14.61 -25.69
N TYR A 95 -8.47 13.52 -25.05
CA TYR A 95 -8.05 12.29 -25.73
C TYR A 95 -9.24 11.47 -26.26
N ALA A 96 -10.42 11.52 -25.64
CA ALA A 96 -11.63 10.93 -26.19
C ALA A 96 -12.10 11.70 -27.44
N GLN A 97 -11.97 13.03 -27.42
CA GLN A 97 -12.19 13.89 -28.59
C GLN A 97 -11.12 13.66 -29.67
N LEU A 98 -9.83 13.58 -29.29
CA LEU A 98 -8.73 13.26 -30.20
C LEU A 98 -8.90 11.86 -30.82
N ARG A 99 -9.38 10.87 -30.04
CA ARG A 99 -9.71 9.53 -30.52
C ARG A 99 -10.82 9.56 -31.56
N ARG A 100 -11.87 10.39 -31.38
CA ARG A 100 -12.88 10.59 -32.44
C ARG A 100 -12.29 11.27 -33.67
N VAL A 101 -11.61 12.40 -33.50
CA VAL A 101 -11.10 13.21 -34.62
C VAL A 101 -10.02 12.48 -35.43
N LEU A 102 -9.07 11.79 -34.79
CA LEU A 102 -8.06 10.98 -35.50
C LEU A 102 -8.68 9.75 -36.18
N HIS A 103 -9.72 9.15 -35.57
CA HIS A 103 -10.44 8.03 -36.19
C HIS A 103 -11.26 8.52 -37.40
N GLU A 104 -11.94 9.65 -37.31
CA GLU A 104 -12.67 10.26 -38.44
C GLU A 104 -11.71 10.57 -39.61
N THR A 105 -10.58 11.23 -39.35
CA THR A 105 -9.65 11.64 -40.43
C THR A 105 -8.84 10.51 -41.04
N HIS A 106 -8.29 9.57 -40.27
CA HIS A 106 -7.49 8.47 -40.83
C HIS A 106 -8.35 7.39 -41.51
N HIS A 107 -9.63 7.27 -41.15
CA HIS A 107 -10.53 6.24 -41.68
C HIS A 107 -11.20 6.67 -43.00
N GLU A 108 -11.45 7.97 -43.24
CA GLU A 108 -11.93 8.46 -44.54
C GLU A 108 -10.88 8.26 -45.66
N GLU A 109 -9.60 8.49 -45.40
CA GLU A 109 -8.54 8.31 -46.40
C GLU A 109 -8.28 6.82 -46.76
N ARG A 110 -8.59 5.90 -45.83
CA ARG A 110 -8.25 4.47 -45.96
C ARG A 110 -9.29 3.60 -46.67
N TYR A 111 -10.51 4.06 -46.91
CA TYR A 111 -11.59 3.22 -47.47
C TYR A 111 -11.91 3.50 -48.95
N ASN A 112 -10.88 3.77 -49.75
CA ASN A 112 -10.99 3.76 -51.22
C ASN A 112 -11.07 2.31 -51.75
N ALA A 113 -12.29 1.92 -52.17
CA ALA A 113 -12.77 0.54 -52.11
C ALA A 113 -12.02 -0.54 -52.93
N THR A 114 -11.38 -0.20 -54.05
CA THR A 114 -10.98 -1.21 -55.06
C THR A 114 -9.60 -1.83 -54.86
N SER A 115 -8.66 -1.13 -54.21
CA SER A 115 -7.27 -1.62 -54.06
C SER A 115 -7.00 -2.33 -52.73
N ILE A 116 -7.93 -2.25 -51.78
CA ILE A 116 -7.70 -2.61 -50.38
C ILE A 116 -8.35 -3.95 -50.04
N ALA A 117 -9.51 -4.27 -50.62
CA ALA A 117 -10.20 -5.56 -50.42
C ALA A 117 -9.25 -6.76 -50.57
N THR A 118 -8.48 -6.81 -51.66
CA THR A 118 -7.53 -7.90 -51.97
C THR A 118 -6.37 -8.07 -50.98
N ALA A 119 -6.10 -7.10 -50.09
CA ALA A 119 -5.09 -7.22 -49.04
C ALA A 119 -5.65 -7.76 -47.71
N PHE A 120 -6.97 -7.70 -47.54
CA PHE A 120 -7.71 -8.24 -46.41
C PHE A 120 -8.40 -9.58 -46.74
N ASP A 121 -8.59 -9.90 -48.02
CA ASP A 121 -9.13 -11.17 -48.50
C ASP A 121 -8.18 -12.36 -48.18
N ALA A 122 -8.61 -13.23 -47.25
CA ALA A 122 -7.88 -14.46 -46.93
C ALA A 122 -8.06 -15.53 -48.03
N THR A 123 -6.97 -16.16 -48.45
CA THR A 123 -6.99 -17.16 -49.52
C THR A 123 -7.25 -18.57 -48.97
N PRO A 124 -7.67 -19.56 -49.79
CA PRO A 124 -7.76 -20.95 -49.36
C PRO A 124 -6.44 -21.58 -48.85
N LEU A 125 -5.30 -20.94 -49.15
CA LEU A 125 -3.96 -21.36 -48.70
C LEU A 125 -3.60 -20.83 -47.30
N ASP A 126 -4.33 -19.84 -46.79
CA ASP A 126 -4.10 -19.29 -45.45
C ASP A 126 -4.66 -20.20 -44.35
N PRO A 127 -4.10 -20.18 -43.12
CA PRO A 127 -4.56 -21.04 -42.02
C PRO A 127 -6.06 -20.88 -41.72
N PRO A 128 -6.79 -21.96 -41.37
CA PRO A 128 -8.23 -21.91 -41.16
C PRO A 128 -8.64 -20.89 -40.08
N GLU A 129 -7.81 -20.69 -39.06
CA GLU A 129 -8.00 -19.71 -37.99
C GLU A 129 -7.93 -18.27 -38.53
N ILE A 130 -6.94 -17.98 -39.39
CA ILE A 130 -6.80 -16.68 -40.06
C ILE A 130 -7.99 -16.41 -41.01
N ARG A 131 -8.44 -17.42 -41.77
CA ARG A 131 -9.62 -17.29 -42.64
C ARG A 131 -10.89 -17.05 -41.83
N HIS A 132 -11.05 -17.72 -40.68
CA HIS A 132 -12.20 -17.51 -39.80
C HIS A 132 -12.17 -16.11 -39.18
N LEU A 133 -11.01 -15.69 -38.65
CA LEU A 133 -10.80 -14.35 -38.10
C LEU A 133 -11.19 -13.24 -39.09
N VAL A 134 -10.71 -13.31 -40.33
CA VAL A 134 -11.09 -12.35 -41.39
C VAL A 134 -12.59 -12.40 -41.66
N GLY A 135 -13.21 -13.57 -41.62
CA GLY A 135 -14.67 -13.73 -41.72
C GLY A 135 -15.47 -13.14 -40.54
N MET A 136 -14.82 -12.84 -39.41
CA MET A 136 -15.42 -12.14 -38.26
C MET A 136 -15.36 -10.60 -38.39
N PHE A 137 -14.68 -10.06 -39.40
CA PHE A 137 -14.47 -8.61 -39.53
C PHE A 137 -15.76 -7.89 -39.91
N ARG A 138 -16.26 -7.08 -38.98
CA ARG A 138 -17.44 -6.21 -39.17
C ARG A 138 -16.92 -4.83 -39.54
N PHE A 139 -16.75 -4.56 -40.84
CA PHE A 139 -16.33 -3.26 -41.38
C PHE A 139 -17.43 -2.17 -41.20
N SER A 140 -17.85 -1.94 -39.96
CA SER A 140 -18.82 -0.93 -39.56
C SER A 140 -18.12 0.36 -39.13
N HIS A 141 -18.84 1.48 -39.23
CA HIS A 141 -18.31 2.82 -38.91
C HIS A 141 -18.45 3.15 -37.40
N ASP A 142 -18.59 2.14 -36.55
CA ASP A 142 -19.12 2.28 -35.18
C ASP A 142 -18.00 2.25 -34.11
N PRO A 143 -18.04 3.08 -33.05
CA PRO A 143 -17.18 2.96 -31.87
C PRO A 143 -17.15 1.59 -31.15
N GLU A 144 -17.94 0.60 -31.56
CA GLU A 144 -17.99 -0.77 -30.99
C GLU A 144 -16.76 -1.66 -31.30
N ARG A 145 -15.74 -1.16 -32.03
CA ARG A 145 -14.48 -1.88 -32.38
C ARG A 145 -13.80 -2.62 -31.22
N THR A 146 -14.08 -2.22 -29.97
CA THR A 146 -13.57 -2.91 -28.77
C THR A 146 -14.25 -4.26 -28.53
N GLU A 147 -15.57 -4.38 -28.70
CA GLU A 147 -16.26 -5.67 -28.50
C GLU A 147 -15.96 -6.63 -29.64
N GLU A 148 -15.92 -6.11 -30.88
CA GLU A 148 -15.45 -6.85 -32.06
C GLU A 148 -14.04 -7.44 -31.83
N PHE A 149 -13.07 -6.59 -31.44
CA PHE A 149 -11.71 -7.02 -31.14
C PHE A 149 -11.67 -8.13 -30.09
N LEU A 150 -12.50 -8.06 -29.05
CA LEU A 150 -12.52 -9.08 -27.99
C LEU A 150 -13.16 -10.39 -28.42
N GLU A 151 -14.24 -10.38 -29.21
CA GLU A 151 -14.78 -11.61 -29.82
C GLU A 151 -13.70 -12.31 -30.67
N GLN A 152 -12.97 -11.54 -31.47
CA GLN A 152 -11.89 -12.04 -32.33
C GLN A 152 -10.67 -12.51 -31.52
N ALA A 153 -10.30 -11.79 -30.46
CA ALA A 153 -9.15 -12.12 -29.61
C ALA A 153 -9.43 -13.34 -28.73
N GLU A 154 -10.66 -13.54 -28.27
CA GLU A 154 -11.11 -14.76 -27.59
C GLU A 154 -11.05 -15.98 -28.53
N TYR A 155 -11.49 -15.86 -29.79
CA TYR A 155 -11.32 -16.93 -30.78
C TYR A 155 -9.84 -17.26 -31.06
N MET A 156 -9.00 -16.23 -31.16
CA MET A 156 -7.56 -16.37 -31.42
C MET A 156 -6.72 -16.57 -30.14
N ALA A 157 -7.31 -16.83 -28.98
CA ALA A 157 -6.60 -16.83 -27.69
C ALA A 157 -5.43 -17.83 -27.65
N ASP A 158 -5.67 -19.06 -28.13
CA ASP A 158 -4.74 -20.19 -28.09
C ASP A 158 -3.99 -20.43 -29.42
N TYR A 159 -4.17 -19.55 -30.42
CA TYR A 159 -3.55 -19.71 -31.74
C TYR A 159 -2.07 -19.29 -31.73
N GLU A 160 -1.17 -20.27 -31.82
CA GLU A 160 0.28 -20.07 -31.73
C GLU A 160 1.02 -20.66 -32.96
N PRO A 161 0.99 -19.95 -34.11
CA PRO A 161 1.58 -20.43 -35.35
C PRO A 161 3.10 -20.31 -35.37
N LYS A 162 3.75 -21.27 -36.05
CA LYS A 162 5.16 -21.16 -36.43
C LYS A 162 5.27 -20.41 -37.74
N GLY A 163 6.09 -19.37 -37.79
CA GLY A 163 6.29 -18.56 -39.00
C GLY A 163 7.28 -17.42 -38.80
N THR A 164 7.55 -16.70 -39.88
CA THR A 164 8.39 -15.49 -39.88
C THR A 164 7.53 -14.24 -39.65
N PHE A 165 8.01 -13.34 -38.81
CA PHE A 165 7.46 -12.00 -38.64
C PHE A 165 8.22 -11.00 -39.53
N ASP A 166 7.58 -10.51 -40.60
CA ASP A 166 8.14 -9.49 -41.50
C ASP A 166 7.06 -8.53 -41.98
N SER A 167 6.40 -7.87 -41.02
CA SER A 167 5.32 -6.92 -41.31
C SER A 167 5.08 -5.95 -40.16
N SER A 168 5.49 -4.69 -40.34
CA SER A 168 5.10 -3.60 -39.44
C SER A 168 3.83 -2.91 -39.93
N PHE A 169 3.09 -2.32 -39.00
CA PHE A 169 2.04 -1.35 -39.30
C PHE A 169 2.05 -0.24 -38.23
N ASN A 170 1.44 0.89 -38.57
CA ASN A 170 1.30 2.04 -37.68
C ASN A 170 -0.16 2.49 -37.68
N GLU A 171 -0.77 2.45 -36.51
CA GLU A 171 -2.17 2.79 -36.28
C GLU A 171 -2.41 3.26 -34.84
N PHE A 172 -3.38 4.15 -34.65
CA PHE A 172 -3.80 4.65 -33.34
C PHE A 172 -4.90 3.76 -32.75
N PHE A 173 -4.69 3.26 -31.53
CA PHE A 173 -5.59 2.28 -30.87
C PHE A 173 -5.83 1.01 -31.71
N PRO A 174 -4.74 0.34 -32.16
CA PRO A 174 -4.81 -0.75 -33.13
C PRO A 174 -5.61 -1.95 -32.62
N VAL A 175 -6.33 -2.59 -33.54
CA VAL A 175 -7.00 -3.89 -33.38
C VAL A 175 -6.73 -4.77 -34.61
N TYR A 176 -7.19 -6.03 -34.58
CA TYR A 176 -6.97 -6.95 -35.70
C TYR A 176 -7.57 -6.48 -37.03
N SER A 177 -8.72 -5.79 -37.01
CA SER A 177 -9.35 -5.25 -38.22
C SER A 177 -8.56 -4.13 -38.91
N ASP A 178 -7.48 -3.62 -38.30
CA ASP A 178 -6.53 -2.70 -38.96
C ASP A 178 -5.42 -3.44 -39.74
N MET A 179 -5.30 -4.76 -39.60
CA MET A 179 -4.21 -5.57 -40.17
C MET A 179 -4.65 -6.35 -41.42
N THR A 180 -3.81 -6.30 -42.46
CA THR A 180 -3.91 -7.20 -43.63
C THR A 180 -3.67 -8.66 -43.23
N VAL A 181 -4.04 -9.62 -44.08
CA VAL A 181 -3.85 -11.07 -43.83
C VAL A 181 -2.37 -11.41 -43.53
N SER A 182 -1.44 -10.75 -44.23
CA SER A 182 -0.01 -10.91 -43.99
C SER A 182 0.41 -10.38 -42.61
N GLN A 183 -0.08 -9.19 -42.24
CA GLN A 183 0.17 -8.59 -40.92
C GLN A 183 -0.43 -9.39 -39.77
N LEU A 184 -1.62 -10.00 -39.93
CA LEU A 184 -2.20 -10.91 -38.95
C LEU A 184 -1.32 -12.16 -38.76
N LYS A 185 -0.91 -12.81 -39.85
CA LYS A 185 -0.01 -13.98 -39.80
C LYS A 185 1.32 -13.63 -39.12
N GLY A 186 1.87 -12.46 -39.43
CA GLY A 186 3.03 -11.91 -38.74
C GLY A 186 2.77 -11.69 -37.24
N TYR A 187 1.70 -10.97 -36.88
CA TYR A 187 1.34 -10.67 -35.49
C TYR A 187 1.24 -11.93 -34.63
N PHE A 188 0.53 -12.97 -35.09
CA PHE A 188 0.37 -14.20 -34.31
C PHE A 188 1.69 -14.99 -34.18
N ALA A 189 2.55 -14.98 -35.20
CA ALA A 189 3.90 -15.56 -35.08
C ALA A 189 4.77 -14.77 -34.07
N TRP A 190 4.76 -13.43 -34.15
CA TRP A 190 5.45 -12.55 -33.20
C TRP A 190 4.96 -12.74 -31.77
N ARG A 191 3.63 -12.72 -31.58
CA ARG A 191 2.97 -12.95 -30.28
C ARG A 191 3.36 -14.29 -29.68
N THR A 192 3.51 -15.33 -30.51
CA THR A 192 3.98 -16.65 -30.07
C THR A 192 5.38 -16.55 -29.47
N CYS A 193 6.33 -15.87 -30.14
CA CYS A 193 7.66 -15.62 -29.59
C CYS A 193 7.61 -14.89 -28.24
N ILE A 194 6.86 -13.78 -28.16
CA ILE A 194 6.73 -13.00 -26.91
C ILE A 194 6.17 -13.85 -25.76
N ARG A 195 5.14 -14.67 -26.02
CA ARG A 195 4.54 -15.56 -25.00
C ARG A 195 5.48 -16.68 -24.53
N HIS A 196 6.48 -17.04 -25.34
CA HIS A 196 7.53 -18.00 -24.97
C HIS A 196 8.77 -17.33 -24.31
N GLY A 197 8.78 -15.99 -24.17
CA GLY A 197 9.91 -15.23 -23.62
C GLY A 197 10.96 -14.81 -24.66
N ASP A 198 10.75 -15.11 -25.94
CA ASP A 198 11.62 -14.69 -27.05
C ASP A 198 11.26 -13.25 -27.46
N TYR A 199 11.71 -12.28 -26.67
CA TYR A 199 11.45 -10.85 -26.89
C TYR A 199 12.17 -10.32 -28.13
N VAL A 200 11.43 -10.12 -29.23
CA VAL A 200 11.95 -9.59 -30.51
C VAL A 200 11.22 -8.30 -30.91
N PRO A 201 11.92 -7.27 -31.42
CA PRO A 201 11.33 -5.95 -31.68
C PRO A 201 10.28 -5.93 -32.80
N THR A 202 9.29 -5.06 -32.67
CA THR A 202 8.21 -4.82 -33.64
C THR A 202 7.79 -3.34 -33.63
N SER A 203 6.81 -2.93 -34.45
CA SER A 203 6.23 -1.58 -34.35
C SER A 203 5.37 -1.41 -33.10
N SER A 204 5.34 -0.20 -32.56
CA SER A 204 4.59 0.15 -31.35
C SER A 204 3.12 -0.28 -31.43
N SER A 205 2.47 -0.13 -32.59
CA SER A 205 1.08 -0.56 -32.78
C SER A 205 0.91 -2.06 -32.61
N THR A 206 1.79 -2.89 -33.20
CA THR A 206 1.79 -4.34 -33.00
C THR A 206 1.96 -4.72 -31.53
N ALA A 207 2.87 -4.03 -30.82
CA ALA A 207 3.06 -4.23 -29.39
C ALA A 207 1.84 -3.81 -28.55
N TYR A 208 1.15 -2.72 -28.91
CA TYR A 208 -0.08 -2.31 -28.23
C TYR A 208 -1.23 -3.32 -28.38
N VAL A 209 -1.37 -4.01 -29.51
CA VAL A 209 -2.40 -5.07 -29.66
C VAL A 209 -2.19 -6.19 -28.64
N TYR A 210 -0.94 -6.63 -28.42
CA TYR A 210 -0.64 -7.63 -27.39
C TYR A 210 -0.89 -7.11 -25.97
N VAL A 211 -0.58 -5.84 -25.70
CA VAL A 211 -0.96 -5.22 -24.41
C VAL A 211 -2.49 -5.21 -24.25
N TYR A 212 -3.26 -4.86 -25.29
CA TYR A 212 -4.72 -4.87 -25.23
C TYR A 212 -5.31 -6.28 -25.05
N GLU A 213 -4.70 -7.34 -25.62
CA GLU A 213 -5.03 -8.73 -25.27
C GLU A 213 -4.91 -8.96 -23.75
N LEU A 214 -3.74 -8.66 -23.17
CA LEU A 214 -3.47 -8.86 -21.74
C LEU A 214 -4.42 -8.05 -20.85
N LEU A 215 -4.65 -6.77 -21.15
CA LEU A 215 -5.53 -5.90 -20.35
C LEU A 215 -6.96 -6.44 -20.27
N ASN A 216 -7.48 -7.07 -21.32
CA ASN A 216 -8.84 -7.62 -21.34
C ASN A 216 -8.89 -9.09 -20.84
N GLY A 217 -7.74 -9.73 -20.62
CA GLY A 217 -7.63 -11.10 -20.12
C GLY A 217 -7.65 -12.18 -21.20
N ILE A 218 -7.13 -11.88 -22.40
CA ILE A 218 -7.01 -12.83 -23.51
C ILE A 218 -5.74 -13.68 -23.35
N GLY A 219 -5.83 -15.00 -23.58
CA GLY A 219 -4.68 -15.91 -23.57
C GLY A 219 -3.99 -16.08 -22.22
N VAL A 220 -4.69 -15.79 -21.12
CA VAL A 220 -4.18 -15.85 -19.74
C VAL A 220 -5.09 -16.66 -18.83
N GLN A 221 -4.54 -17.19 -17.74
CA GLN A 221 -5.32 -18.00 -16.80
C GLN A 221 -6.24 -17.16 -15.89
N ASN A 222 -5.82 -15.94 -15.56
CA ASN A 222 -6.53 -14.98 -14.71
C ASN A 222 -5.88 -13.59 -14.83
N MET A 223 -6.46 -12.58 -14.18
CA MET A 223 -5.94 -11.20 -14.28
C MET A 223 -4.59 -10.98 -13.56
N THR A 224 -4.22 -11.82 -12.58
CA THR A 224 -2.88 -11.80 -11.98
C THR A 224 -1.83 -12.35 -12.95
N ASP A 225 -2.19 -13.36 -13.76
CA ASP A 225 -1.35 -13.85 -14.87
C ASP A 225 -1.16 -12.78 -15.95
N ALA A 226 -2.22 -12.08 -16.35
CA ALA A 226 -2.12 -10.94 -17.27
C ALA A 226 -1.24 -9.80 -16.73
N TYR A 227 -1.40 -9.45 -15.44
CA TYR A 227 -0.58 -8.42 -14.79
C TYR A 227 0.90 -8.79 -14.84
N ARG A 228 1.25 -10.03 -14.46
CA ARG A 228 2.64 -10.50 -14.46
C ARG A 228 3.26 -10.45 -15.86
N ARG A 229 2.55 -10.97 -16.87
CA ARG A 229 3.01 -10.95 -18.27
C ARG A 229 3.15 -9.54 -18.82
N LEU A 230 2.29 -8.60 -18.41
CA LEU A 230 2.43 -7.19 -18.78
C LEU A 230 3.64 -6.55 -18.09
N ASN A 231 3.95 -6.92 -16.85
CA ASN A 231 5.12 -6.44 -16.13
C ASN A 231 6.42 -6.98 -16.74
N GLU A 232 6.48 -8.30 -16.99
CA GLU A 232 7.57 -8.96 -17.72
C GLU A 232 7.79 -8.34 -19.12
N PHE A 233 6.72 -8.08 -19.87
CA PHE A 233 6.79 -7.37 -21.15
C PHE A 233 7.29 -5.92 -20.98
N ARG A 234 6.88 -5.24 -19.91
CA ARG A 234 7.33 -3.88 -19.58
C ARG A 234 8.84 -3.85 -19.25
N GLU A 235 9.36 -4.84 -18.55
CA GLU A 235 10.78 -4.95 -18.19
C GLU A 235 11.66 -5.46 -19.32
N HIS A 236 11.22 -6.47 -20.06
CA HIS A 236 12.06 -7.14 -21.06
C HIS A 236 11.88 -6.60 -22.48
N TYR A 237 10.68 -6.17 -22.87
CA TYR A 237 10.44 -5.59 -24.20
C TYR A 237 10.48 -4.06 -24.20
N VAL A 238 9.65 -3.41 -23.37
CA VAL A 238 9.44 -1.94 -23.44
C VAL A 238 10.70 -1.17 -23.07
N ASP A 239 11.40 -1.54 -21.99
CA ASP A 239 12.65 -0.89 -21.59
C ASP A 239 13.80 -1.07 -22.60
N GLN A 240 13.77 -2.12 -23.43
CA GLN A 240 14.81 -2.40 -24.44
C GLN A 240 14.48 -1.78 -25.80
N TYR A 241 13.26 -1.97 -26.30
CA TYR A 241 12.90 -1.73 -27.69
C TYR A 241 11.94 -0.54 -27.91
N ASP A 242 11.04 -0.23 -26.98
CA ASP A 242 10.08 0.86 -27.14
C ASP A 242 9.75 1.61 -25.84
N LYS A 243 10.72 2.41 -25.38
CA LYS A 243 10.59 3.25 -24.19
C LYS A 243 9.44 4.26 -24.24
N SER A 244 8.85 4.51 -25.42
CA SER A 244 7.68 5.41 -25.53
C SER A 244 6.43 4.81 -24.90
N MET A 245 6.33 3.48 -24.86
CA MET A 245 5.22 2.74 -24.23
C MET A 245 5.28 2.77 -22.70
N ALA A 246 6.44 3.02 -22.09
CA ALA A 246 6.67 2.87 -20.64
C ALA A 246 5.70 3.68 -19.77
N TYR A 247 5.34 4.90 -20.20
CA TYR A 247 4.35 5.72 -19.51
C TYR A 247 2.97 5.04 -19.44
N TYR A 248 2.51 4.48 -20.57
CA TYR A 248 1.21 3.84 -20.67
C TYR A 248 1.21 2.46 -19.97
N ALA A 249 2.26 1.65 -20.18
CA ALA A 249 2.40 0.36 -19.52
C ALA A 249 2.37 0.49 -17.98
N ASN A 250 3.14 1.42 -17.42
CA ASN A 250 3.14 1.69 -15.97
C ASN A 250 1.77 2.21 -15.48
N SER A 251 1.07 3.04 -16.28
CA SER A 251 -0.28 3.49 -15.94
C SER A 251 -1.28 2.34 -15.93
N TRP A 252 -1.22 1.45 -16.91
CA TRP A 252 -2.15 0.34 -17.03
C TRP A 252 -1.88 -0.77 -16.00
N LEU A 253 -0.63 -1.02 -15.61
CA LEU A 253 -0.29 -1.90 -14.48
C LEU A 253 -0.97 -1.41 -13.17
N ARG A 254 -0.92 -0.10 -12.88
CA ARG A 254 -1.67 0.51 -11.78
C ARG A 254 -3.19 0.36 -11.94
N ASP A 255 -3.71 0.61 -13.13
CA ASP A 255 -5.15 0.46 -13.42
C ASP A 255 -5.62 -1.00 -13.23
N MET A 256 -4.81 -2.00 -13.60
CA MET A 256 -5.12 -3.42 -13.40
C MET A 256 -5.27 -3.78 -11.92
N VAL A 257 -4.34 -3.32 -11.07
CA VAL A 257 -4.40 -3.56 -9.62
C VAL A 257 -5.74 -3.09 -9.04
N ILE A 258 -6.17 -1.88 -9.40
CA ILE A 258 -7.43 -1.32 -8.92
C ILE A 258 -8.64 -2.02 -9.57
N ALA A 259 -8.65 -2.15 -10.89
CA ALA A 259 -9.82 -2.67 -11.61
C ALA A 259 -10.13 -4.13 -11.29
N TYR A 260 -9.11 -4.95 -10.99
CA TYR A 260 -9.25 -6.40 -10.84
C TYR A 260 -9.01 -6.95 -9.42
N ASP A 261 -8.81 -6.08 -8.42
CA ASP A 261 -8.56 -6.49 -7.01
C ASP A 261 -7.34 -7.39 -6.88
N LEU A 262 -6.25 -7.00 -7.56
CA LEU A 262 -5.04 -7.82 -7.56
C LEU A 262 -4.40 -7.86 -6.16
N PRO A 263 -3.66 -8.94 -5.83
CA PRO A 263 -3.10 -9.14 -4.49
C PRO A 263 -2.27 -7.97 -3.97
N GLU A 264 -2.16 -7.89 -2.65
CA GLU A 264 -1.43 -6.84 -1.91
C GLU A 264 0.04 -6.68 -2.36
N GLU A 265 0.66 -7.74 -2.89
CA GLU A 265 1.99 -7.71 -3.49
C GLU A 265 2.07 -6.78 -4.71
N CYS A 266 1.16 -6.95 -5.68
CA CYS A 266 1.04 -6.08 -6.86
C CYS A 266 0.70 -4.63 -6.45
N MET A 267 -0.07 -4.48 -5.38
CA MET A 267 -0.42 -3.16 -4.84
C MET A 267 0.78 -2.45 -4.23
N ARG A 268 1.58 -3.14 -3.40
CA ARG A 268 2.85 -2.61 -2.87
C ARG A 268 3.84 -2.24 -3.97
N GLU A 269 3.96 -3.07 -5.00
CA GLU A 269 4.85 -2.83 -6.14
C GLU A 269 4.47 -1.55 -6.90
N GLN A 270 3.19 -1.38 -7.23
CA GLN A 270 2.73 -0.29 -8.11
C GLN A 270 2.37 1.02 -7.37
N PHE A 271 2.10 0.95 -6.07
CA PHE A 271 1.71 2.10 -5.24
C PHE A 271 2.69 2.42 -4.11
N GLY A 272 3.83 1.74 -3.99
CA GLY A 272 4.79 1.94 -2.89
C GLY A 272 5.23 3.39 -2.67
N ALA A 273 5.37 4.19 -3.73
CA ALA A 273 5.64 5.63 -3.62
C ALA A 273 4.45 6.41 -3.00
N GLN A 274 3.23 6.15 -3.47
CA GLN A 274 2.00 6.74 -2.93
C GLN A 274 1.81 6.39 -1.45
N ILE A 275 1.96 5.11 -1.11
CA ILE A 275 1.85 4.59 0.27
C ILE A 275 2.90 5.28 1.17
N SER A 276 4.13 5.48 0.68
CA SER A 276 5.17 6.20 1.43
C SER A 276 4.91 7.69 1.59
N GLU A 277 4.22 8.34 0.66
CA GLU A 277 3.80 9.75 0.76
C GLU A 277 2.64 9.89 1.75
N ASP A 278 1.67 8.98 1.67
CA ASP A 278 0.44 8.95 2.47
C ASP A 278 0.64 8.45 3.92
N GLU A 279 1.76 7.78 4.22
CA GLU A 279 2.08 7.19 5.54
C GLU A 279 1.90 8.16 6.73
N THR A 280 2.17 9.46 6.52
CA THR A 280 1.93 10.49 7.54
C THR A 280 0.45 10.63 7.88
N TYR A 281 -0.44 10.64 6.89
CA TYR A 281 -1.88 10.70 7.11
C TYR A 281 -2.44 9.34 7.52
N ALA A 282 -2.00 8.24 6.91
CA ALA A 282 -2.41 6.89 7.27
C ALA A 282 -2.15 6.58 8.76
N THR A 283 -1.02 7.04 9.30
CA THR A 283 -0.68 6.93 10.73
C THR A 283 -1.65 7.71 11.63
N LEU A 284 -2.13 8.88 11.17
CA LEU A 284 -3.02 9.73 11.95
C LEU A 284 -4.50 9.33 11.83
N ILE A 285 -4.90 8.69 10.73
CA ILE A 285 -6.26 8.16 10.50
C ILE A 285 -6.49 6.86 11.28
N GLN A 286 -5.47 6.00 11.43
CA GLN A 286 -5.55 4.73 12.18
C GLN A 286 -4.47 4.61 13.28
N PRO A 287 -4.40 5.54 14.25
CA PRO A 287 -3.32 5.57 15.23
C PRO A 287 -3.34 4.37 16.19
N GLN A 288 -4.47 3.69 16.37
CA GLN A 288 -4.59 2.49 17.19
C GLN A 288 -3.75 1.30 16.70
N ASN A 289 -3.37 1.29 15.41
CA ASN A 289 -2.54 0.23 14.81
C ASN A 289 -1.05 0.63 14.73
N ARG A 290 -0.64 1.73 15.38
CA ARG A 290 0.66 2.39 15.18
C ARG A 290 1.38 2.59 16.52
N THR A 291 2.71 2.67 16.48
CA THR A 291 3.49 2.94 17.70
C THR A 291 3.44 4.43 18.07
N ALA A 292 3.67 4.75 19.34
CA ALA A 292 3.71 6.13 19.81
C ALA A 292 4.79 6.96 19.09
N GLU A 293 5.91 6.35 18.70
CA GLU A 293 6.98 6.96 17.90
C GLU A 293 6.48 7.37 16.51
N GLN A 294 5.74 6.50 15.82
CA GLN A 294 5.17 6.78 14.49
C GLN A 294 4.16 7.95 14.56
N ILE A 295 3.25 7.91 15.55
CA ILE A 295 2.26 8.98 15.78
C ILE A 295 2.96 10.31 16.04
N VAL A 296 3.94 10.34 16.94
CA VAL A 296 4.72 11.56 17.26
C VAL A 296 5.49 12.07 16.06
N HIS A 297 6.07 11.20 15.24
CA HIS A 297 6.76 11.57 14.00
C HIS A 297 5.80 12.25 13.01
N ALA A 298 4.64 11.64 12.76
CA ALA A 298 3.61 12.19 11.86
C ALA A 298 3.03 13.52 12.36
N LEU A 299 2.78 13.68 13.66
CA LEU A 299 2.30 14.94 14.23
C LEU A 299 3.35 16.06 14.16
N ARG A 300 4.63 15.71 14.26
CA ARG A 300 5.76 16.66 14.16
C ARG A 300 6.07 17.04 12.71
N SER A 301 5.95 16.12 11.73
CA SER A 301 6.23 16.44 10.31
C SER A 301 5.26 17.48 9.75
N LEU A 302 4.00 17.47 10.21
CA LEU A 302 2.97 18.46 9.83
C LEU A 302 3.05 19.78 10.63
N SER A 303 3.99 19.91 11.55
CA SER A 303 4.09 21.05 12.48
C SER A 303 5.44 21.76 12.39
N SER A 304 5.46 23.03 12.79
CA SER A 304 6.72 23.76 13.04
C SER A 304 6.84 24.26 14.48
N TYR A 305 6.04 23.68 15.37
CA TYR A 305 6.10 23.96 16.79
C TYR A 305 7.40 23.38 17.37
N ASN A 306 8.14 24.18 18.13
CA ASN A 306 9.42 23.77 18.70
C ASN A 306 9.21 22.92 19.97
N ALA A 307 8.73 21.69 19.76
CA ALA A 307 8.44 20.69 20.79
C ALA A 307 9.65 20.40 21.70
N SER A 308 10.87 20.37 21.15
CA SER A 308 12.09 20.05 21.90
C SER A 308 12.43 21.06 23.00
N LYS A 309 11.91 22.29 22.92
CA LYS A 309 12.05 23.32 23.97
C LYS A 309 11.02 23.22 25.11
N SER A 310 10.07 22.27 25.09
CA SER A 310 9.15 22.09 26.22
C SER A 310 9.90 21.67 27.50
N PRO A 311 9.60 22.27 28.67
CA PRO A 311 10.06 21.78 29.97
C PRO A 311 9.65 20.33 30.27
N LEU A 312 8.56 19.84 29.67
CA LEU A 312 8.08 18.47 29.84
C LEU A 312 9.15 17.44 29.41
N ASN A 313 9.97 17.77 28.40
CA ASN A 313 11.06 16.92 27.92
C ASN A 313 12.13 16.62 28.98
N LYS A 314 12.16 17.38 30.08
CA LYS A 314 13.13 17.22 31.17
C LYS A 314 12.60 16.43 32.38
N LEU A 315 11.31 16.11 32.41
CA LEU A 315 10.66 15.57 33.62
C LEU A 315 10.72 14.05 33.79
N VAL A 316 10.90 13.28 32.71
CA VAL A 316 10.89 11.81 32.78
C VAL A 316 12.23 11.24 32.33
N PRO A 317 12.98 10.57 33.23
CA PRO A 317 14.15 9.79 32.88
C PRO A 317 13.78 8.41 32.28
N GLN A 318 14.68 7.91 31.43
CA GLN A 318 14.87 6.52 31.00
C GLN A 318 13.79 5.49 31.41
N SER A 319 12.82 5.30 30.52
CA SER A 319 12.13 4.02 30.32
C SER A 319 12.52 3.51 28.92
N SER A 320 12.28 2.23 28.61
CA SER A 320 12.81 1.56 27.40
C SER A 320 12.38 2.16 26.04
N SER A 321 11.46 3.12 26.04
CA SER A 321 11.07 3.93 24.88
C SER A 321 11.92 5.19 24.76
N ASN A 322 12.47 5.50 23.57
CA ASN A 322 13.20 6.75 23.28
C ASN A 322 12.35 8.04 23.31
N LEU A 323 11.11 7.97 23.79
CA LEU A 323 10.15 9.07 23.81
C LEU A 323 10.23 9.91 25.09
N THR A 324 10.17 11.22 24.93
CA THR A 324 10.06 12.16 26.05
C THR A 324 8.64 12.15 26.66
N LEU A 325 8.47 12.76 27.85
CA LEU A 325 7.13 12.98 28.41
C LEU A 325 6.22 13.79 27.48
N TYR A 326 6.76 14.79 26.78
CA TYR A 326 5.97 15.56 25.80
C TYR A 326 5.49 14.66 24.66
N ASP A 327 6.33 13.74 24.21
CA ASP A 327 5.99 12.83 23.12
C ASP A 327 4.97 11.78 23.54
N ARG A 328 5.09 11.22 24.76
CA ARG A 328 4.04 10.39 25.37
C ARG A 328 2.72 11.15 25.51
N ALA A 329 2.77 12.41 25.96
CA ALA A 329 1.58 13.27 26.07
C ALA A 329 0.96 13.59 24.71
N LEU A 330 1.78 13.82 23.67
CA LEU A 330 1.33 14.10 22.31
C LEU A 330 0.68 12.87 21.65
N ALA A 331 1.27 11.68 21.82
CA ALA A 331 0.67 10.42 21.37
C ALA A 331 -0.65 10.13 22.07
N ALA A 332 -0.69 10.23 23.41
CA ALA A 332 -1.91 10.00 24.20
C ALA A 332 -3.03 11.00 23.85
N ALA A 333 -2.68 12.28 23.67
CA ALA A 333 -3.62 13.30 23.20
C ALA A 333 -4.20 12.97 21.82
N TRP A 334 -3.36 12.53 20.87
CA TRP A 334 -3.84 12.18 19.53
C TRP A 334 -4.71 10.92 19.51
N LEU A 335 -4.33 9.88 20.25
CA LEU A 335 -5.14 8.66 20.40
C LEU A 335 -6.54 8.98 20.95
N ALA A 336 -6.62 9.84 21.98
CA ALA A 336 -7.90 10.28 22.53
C ALA A 336 -8.71 11.13 21.55
N ILE A 337 -8.06 12.02 20.78
CA ILE A 337 -8.73 12.84 19.74
C ILE A 337 -9.26 11.97 18.58
N ALA A 338 -8.52 10.93 18.18
CA ALA A 338 -8.94 10.04 17.11
C ALA A 338 -10.07 9.07 17.52
N ALA A 339 -10.12 8.71 18.81
CA ALA A 339 -11.19 7.92 19.40
C ALA A 339 -12.47 8.73 19.69
N ASP A 340 -12.35 10.03 20.00
CA ASP A 340 -13.47 10.94 20.24
C ASP A 340 -14.13 11.36 18.91
N ARG A 341 -14.91 10.45 18.34
CA ARG A 341 -15.82 10.75 17.23
C ARG A 341 -17.23 10.97 17.78
N ASP A 342 -17.77 12.17 17.59
CA ASP A 342 -19.19 12.43 17.83
C ASP A 342 -20.02 11.61 16.80
N PRO A 343 -20.92 10.71 17.23
CA PRO A 343 -21.80 9.98 16.30
C PRO A 343 -22.73 10.89 15.49
N ALA A 344 -22.93 12.15 15.91
CA ALA A 344 -23.76 13.13 15.22
C ALA A 344 -22.97 14.00 14.20
N GLU A 345 -21.64 14.11 14.30
CA GLU A 345 -20.82 14.83 13.31
C GLU A 345 -20.17 13.86 12.32
N PRO A 346 -20.44 13.98 11.00
CA PRO A 346 -19.86 13.07 10.00
C PRO A 346 -18.37 13.35 9.71
N SER A 347 -17.82 14.51 10.10
CA SER A 347 -16.40 14.85 9.90
C SER A 347 -15.63 14.86 11.22
N SER A 348 -14.49 14.19 11.25
CA SER A 348 -13.65 14.09 12.44
C SER A 348 -12.76 15.33 12.63
N PHE A 349 -12.09 15.44 13.78
CA PHE A 349 -11.05 16.45 14.01
C PHE A 349 -9.97 16.40 12.92
N PHE A 350 -9.62 15.20 12.41
CA PHE A 350 -8.65 15.05 11.32
C PHE A 350 -9.15 15.71 10.03
N ASP A 351 -10.39 15.43 9.64
CA ASP A 351 -11.02 15.96 8.42
C ASP A 351 -11.16 17.48 8.45
N ASN A 352 -11.50 18.04 9.61
CA ASN A 352 -11.76 19.47 9.81
C ASN A 352 -10.49 20.31 9.99
N TYR A 353 -9.42 19.76 10.60
CA TYR A 353 -8.23 20.54 11.01
C TYR A 353 -6.90 20.11 10.41
N ILE A 354 -6.78 18.90 9.85
CA ILE A 354 -5.53 18.37 9.31
C ILE A 354 -5.62 18.18 7.78
N ALA A 355 -6.46 17.27 7.31
CA ALA A 355 -6.60 16.99 5.89
C ALA A 355 -8.01 16.50 5.58
N MET A 356 -8.63 17.00 4.52
CA MET A 356 -9.99 16.63 4.10
C MET A 356 -9.93 15.59 2.97
N GLN A 357 -10.83 14.60 3.01
CA GLN A 357 -10.94 13.62 1.92
C GLN A 357 -11.66 14.23 0.71
N HIS A 358 -11.11 14.03 -0.48
CA HIS A 358 -11.69 14.45 -1.74
C HIS A 358 -11.86 13.26 -2.69
N ALA A 359 -13.11 13.00 -3.10
CA ALA A 359 -13.43 12.09 -4.19
C ALA A 359 -13.23 12.79 -5.54
N ARG A 360 -12.51 12.17 -6.46
CA ARG A 360 -12.31 12.65 -7.84
C ARG A 360 -12.59 11.54 -8.84
N PRO A 361 -13.32 11.79 -9.93
CA PRO A 361 -13.47 10.79 -10.97
C PRO A 361 -12.10 10.38 -11.52
N VAL A 362 -11.94 9.14 -11.92
CA VAL A 362 -10.74 8.63 -12.57
C VAL A 362 -11.12 7.68 -13.70
N SER A 363 -10.44 7.83 -14.83
CA SER A 363 -10.65 7.01 -16.03
C SER A 363 -9.60 5.90 -16.11
N LEU A 364 -9.81 4.79 -15.39
CA LEU A 364 -8.97 3.59 -15.54
C LEU A 364 -8.93 3.12 -17.01
N PHE A 365 -7.78 2.60 -17.41
CA PHE A 365 -7.43 2.20 -18.77
C PHE A 365 -7.64 3.32 -19.79
N SER A 366 -7.32 4.56 -19.40
CA SER A 366 -7.28 5.67 -20.35
C SER A 366 -6.33 5.31 -21.49
N THR A 367 -6.71 5.66 -22.73
CA THR A 367 -5.94 5.38 -23.96
C THR A 367 -5.73 3.90 -24.33
N ALA A 368 -6.43 2.94 -23.70
CA ALA A 368 -6.43 1.54 -24.13
C ALA A 368 -7.68 1.14 -24.94
N VAL A 369 -7.56 0.10 -25.78
CA VAL A 369 -8.72 -0.65 -26.30
C VAL A 369 -9.14 -1.64 -25.20
N PHE A 370 -10.18 -1.29 -24.46
CA PHE A 370 -10.56 -1.97 -23.23
C PHE A 370 -12.07 -1.99 -23.01
N SER A 371 -12.67 -3.18 -22.83
CA SER A 371 -14.10 -3.27 -22.55
C SER A 371 -14.40 -2.99 -21.08
N ARG A 372 -14.84 -1.76 -20.83
CA ARG A 372 -15.41 -1.34 -19.55
C ARG A 372 -16.64 -2.16 -19.17
N THR A 373 -17.40 -2.62 -20.16
CA THR A 373 -18.61 -3.42 -19.95
C THR A 373 -18.26 -4.82 -19.45
N ARG A 374 -17.34 -5.54 -20.12
CA ARG A 374 -16.86 -6.86 -19.67
C ARG A 374 -16.12 -6.76 -18.33
N ALA A 375 -15.31 -5.72 -18.13
CA ALA A 375 -14.66 -5.47 -16.85
C ALA A 375 -15.67 -5.26 -15.70
N ALA A 376 -16.71 -4.44 -15.91
CA ALA A 376 -17.77 -4.24 -14.92
C ALA A 376 -18.61 -5.50 -14.69
N ALA A 377 -18.85 -6.32 -15.71
CA ALA A 377 -19.58 -7.59 -15.59
C ALA A 377 -18.83 -8.66 -14.76
N ARG A 378 -17.49 -8.55 -14.68
CA ARG A 378 -16.64 -9.38 -13.79
C ARG A 378 -16.66 -8.90 -12.33
N MET A 379 -17.27 -7.74 -12.01
CA MET A 379 -17.36 -7.20 -10.65
C MET A 379 -18.64 -7.70 -9.94
N PRO A 380 -18.62 -7.90 -8.61
CA PRO A 380 -19.83 -8.15 -7.84
C PRO A 380 -20.85 -7.01 -8.02
N GLN A 381 -22.15 -7.32 -7.96
CA GLN A 381 -23.18 -6.28 -8.00
C GLN A 381 -23.17 -5.45 -6.71
N GLY A 382 -22.72 -4.20 -6.81
CA GLY A 382 -22.70 -3.24 -5.72
C GLY A 382 -21.62 -2.19 -5.88
N GLU A 383 -21.45 -1.36 -4.85
CA GLU A 383 -20.29 -0.48 -4.72
C GLU A 383 -19.05 -1.33 -4.39
N ARG A 384 -17.97 -1.18 -5.17
CA ARG A 384 -16.67 -1.79 -4.84
C ARG A 384 -15.73 -0.71 -4.32
N ARG A 385 -15.05 -0.99 -3.20
CA ARG A 385 -14.01 -0.14 -2.63
C ARG A 385 -12.69 -0.90 -2.55
N VAL A 386 -11.62 -0.28 -3.06
CA VAL A 386 -10.26 -0.80 -3.09
C VAL A 386 -9.40 0.14 -2.27
N SER A 387 -8.92 -0.29 -1.10
CA SER A 387 -7.97 0.54 -0.33
C SER A 387 -6.57 0.27 -0.83
N VAL A 388 -5.85 1.33 -1.20
CA VAL A 388 -4.39 1.27 -1.41
C VAL A 388 -3.70 1.34 -0.04
N ASP A 389 -4.20 2.23 0.82
CA ASP A 389 -3.80 2.42 2.20
C ASP A 389 -4.95 3.11 2.96
N PRO A 390 -4.81 3.48 4.25
CA PRO A 390 -5.86 4.18 5.00
C PRO A 390 -6.21 5.60 4.53
N ALA A 391 -5.35 6.27 3.76
CA ALA A 391 -5.56 7.61 3.22
C ALA A 391 -5.98 7.62 1.73
N CYS A 392 -5.59 6.61 0.95
CA CYS A 392 -5.93 6.45 -0.46
C CYS A 392 -6.83 5.24 -0.71
N SER A 393 -8.02 5.45 -1.28
CA SER A 393 -8.89 4.35 -1.73
C SER A 393 -9.71 4.70 -2.97
N TYR A 394 -9.89 3.71 -3.86
CA TYR A 394 -10.69 3.84 -5.06
C TYR A 394 -12.10 3.28 -4.83
N THR A 395 -13.14 3.96 -5.30
CA THR A 395 -14.53 3.52 -5.24
C THR A 395 -15.13 3.42 -6.63
N TYR A 396 -15.90 2.36 -6.90
CA TYR A 396 -16.69 2.20 -8.11
C TYR A 396 -18.17 2.43 -7.80
N GLU A 397 -18.72 3.53 -8.31
CA GLU A 397 -20.10 3.96 -8.10
C GLU A 397 -20.66 4.52 -9.42
N ASN A 398 -21.95 4.34 -9.69
CA ASN A 398 -22.62 4.91 -10.88
C ASN A 398 -21.89 4.66 -12.22
N LYS A 399 -21.32 3.45 -12.36
CA LYS A 399 -20.50 2.99 -13.50
C LYS A 399 -19.19 3.76 -13.74
N ARG A 400 -18.69 4.49 -12.73
CA ARG A 400 -17.45 5.27 -12.79
C ARG A 400 -16.54 4.94 -11.61
N TRP A 401 -15.23 5.04 -11.85
CA TRP A 401 -14.24 4.98 -10.79
C TRP A 401 -14.01 6.37 -10.22
N TYR A 402 -13.81 6.43 -8.91
CA TYR A 402 -13.38 7.60 -8.17
C TYR A 402 -12.15 7.23 -7.34
N ILE A 403 -11.19 8.14 -7.26
CA ILE A 403 -10.10 8.07 -6.29
C ILE A 403 -10.43 9.00 -5.11
N ASN A 404 -10.29 8.50 -3.89
CA ASN A 404 -10.52 9.24 -2.66
C ASN A 404 -9.16 9.39 -1.96
N THR A 405 -8.61 10.61 -1.96
CA THR A 405 -7.35 10.95 -1.29
C THR A 405 -7.55 12.10 -0.32
N TYR A 406 -6.63 12.24 0.63
CA TYR A 406 -6.61 13.33 1.60
C TYR A 406 -5.77 14.51 1.12
N GLU A 407 -6.30 15.73 1.24
CA GLU A 407 -5.56 16.97 0.95
C GLU A 407 -5.45 17.87 2.17
N PRO A 408 -4.32 18.60 2.37
CA PRO A 408 -4.15 19.51 3.49
C PRO A 408 -5.28 20.54 3.58
N VAL A 409 -5.91 20.68 4.76
CA VAL A 409 -6.88 21.78 4.94
C VAL A 409 -6.20 23.14 4.94
N ALA A 410 -6.98 24.18 4.64
CA ALA A 410 -6.51 25.56 4.79
C ALA A 410 -5.95 25.78 6.21
N PHE A 411 -4.74 26.34 6.29
CA PHE A 411 -4.01 26.58 7.54
C PHE A 411 -3.63 25.33 8.35
N GLN A 412 -3.58 24.12 7.76
CA GLN A 412 -3.13 22.87 8.41
C GLN A 412 -1.94 23.09 9.36
N ARG A 413 -0.83 23.67 8.88
CA ARG A 413 0.37 23.92 9.70
C ARG A 413 0.10 24.82 10.92
N THR A 414 -0.80 25.78 10.82
CA THR A 414 -1.24 26.62 11.96
C THR A 414 -2.08 25.83 12.94
N ASN A 415 -3.00 24.98 12.45
CA ASN A 415 -3.81 24.08 13.28
C ASN A 415 -2.92 23.11 14.05
N MET A 416 -1.95 22.49 13.38
CA MET A 416 -0.94 21.60 14.00
C MET A 416 -0.04 22.34 15.00
N ASN A 417 0.37 23.58 14.71
CA ASN A 417 1.10 24.42 15.67
C ASN A 417 0.25 24.73 16.92
N ASN A 418 -1.06 24.92 16.77
CA ASN A 418 -1.98 25.18 17.88
C ASN A 418 -2.24 23.91 18.70
N LEU A 419 -2.43 22.75 18.06
CA LEU A 419 -2.57 21.45 18.72
C LEU A 419 -1.36 21.11 19.59
N LEU A 420 -0.15 21.14 19.00
CA LEU A 420 1.09 20.85 19.73
C LEU A 420 1.36 21.86 20.87
N HIS A 421 1.00 23.13 20.67
CA HIS A 421 1.05 24.15 21.71
C HIS A 421 0.04 23.88 22.83
N GLU A 422 -1.17 23.42 22.51
CA GLU A 422 -2.20 23.13 23.51
C GLU A 422 -1.84 21.92 24.37
N VAL A 423 -1.25 20.87 23.78
CA VAL A 423 -0.64 19.75 24.53
C VAL A 423 0.45 20.24 25.49
N ASP A 424 1.36 21.12 25.06
CA ASP A 424 2.39 21.70 25.95
C ASP A 424 1.74 22.57 27.05
N ARG A 425 0.74 23.38 26.71
CA ARG A 425 0.02 24.26 27.65
C ARG A 425 -0.65 23.45 28.75
N VAL A 426 -1.41 22.41 28.37
CA VAL A 426 -2.17 21.56 29.29
C VAL A 426 -1.20 20.68 30.10
N GLY A 427 -0.16 20.12 29.47
CA GLY A 427 0.86 19.35 30.18
C GLY A 427 1.58 20.17 31.26
N ARG A 428 2.04 21.40 30.94
CA ARG A 428 2.66 22.29 31.95
C ARG A 428 1.73 22.59 33.13
N GLN A 429 0.41 22.58 32.94
CA GLN A 429 -0.57 22.76 34.02
C GLN A 429 -0.73 21.49 34.88
N ILE A 430 -0.69 20.30 34.29
CA ILE A 430 -0.89 18.99 34.96
C ILE A 430 0.36 18.52 35.72
N TRP A 431 1.55 18.78 35.17
CA TRP A 431 2.86 18.47 35.78
C TRP A 431 3.52 19.70 36.45
N HIS A 432 2.78 20.81 36.61
CA HIS A 432 3.21 22.04 37.29
C HIS A 432 4.62 22.53 36.91
N THR A 433 4.97 22.48 35.61
CA THR A 433 6.35 22.70 35.14
C THR A 433 6.52 23.92 34.23
N GLY A 434 7.61 24.65 34.47
CA GLY A 434 8.01 25.83 33.68
C GLY A 434 7.00 26.98 33.72
N ARG A 435 7.13 27.90 32.74
CA ARG A 435 6.20 29.03 32.61
C ARG A 435 4.89 28.59 31.98
N ALA A 436 3.77 28.93 32.61
CA ALA A 436 2.43 28.76 32.06
C ALA A 436 2.29 29.46 30.69
N LEU A 437 1.77 28.72 29.71
CA LEU A 437 1.48 29.24 28.37
C LEU A 437 0.05 29.80 28.32
N LYS A 438 -0.14 30.89 27.56
CA LYS A 438 -1.48 31.43 27.26
C LYS A 438 -2.11 30.62 26.11
N PRO A 439 -3.45 30.43 26.07
CA PRO A 439 -4.13 29.85 24.92
C PRO A 439 -3.80 30.58 23.60
N ARG A 440 -3.87 29.88 22.47
CA ARG A 440 -3.69 30.43 21.11
C ARG A 440 -4.92 30.17 20.26
N GLY A 441 -5.35 31.18 19.50
CA GLY A 441 -6.57 31.10 18.68
C GLY A 441 -7.85 31.03 19.53
N SER A 442 -8.95 30.62 18.91
CA SER A 442 -10.01 29.95 19.69
C SER A 442 -9.43 28.66 20.25
N HIS A 443 -9.86 28.28 21.46
CA HIS A 443 -9.48 27.00 22.05
C HIS A 443 -9.75 25.86 21.05
N PRO A 444 -8.78 24.98 20.75
CA PRO A 444 -9.05 23.79 19.94
C PRO A 444 -10.25 23.04 20.53
N PRO A 445 -11.22 22.55 19.72
CA PRO A 445 -12.39 21.84 20.25
C PRO A 445 -12.01 20.69 21.18
N CYS A 446 -10.89 20.03 20.88
CA CYS A 446 -10.28 18.96 21.64
C CYS A 446 -9.61 19.35 22.98
N SER A 447 -9.62 20.62 23.42
CA SER A 447 -8.91 21.07 24.63
C SER A 447 -9.29 20.27 25.89
N GLN A 448 -10.56 19.85 26.00
CA GLN A 448 -11.05 19.05 27.12
C GLN A 448 -10.68 17.56 27.00
N ILE A 449 -10.63 17.03 25.77
CA ILE A 449 -10.13 15.68 25.45
C ILE A 449 -8.65 15.58 25.83
N ILE A 450 -7.83 16.53 25.37
CA ILE A 450 -6.40 16.65 25.70
C ILE A 450 -6.21 16.68 27.22
N LYS A 451 -7.03 17.45 27.94
CA LYS A 451 -6.94 17.52 29.41
C LYS A 451 -7.26 16.18 30.09
N ARG A 452 -8.27 15.43 29.62
CA ARG A 452 -8.58 14.08 30.13
C ARG A 452 -7.42 13.12 29.86
N ALA A 453 -7.01 13.00 28.61
CA ALA A 453 -5.93 12.10 28.16
C ALA A 453 -4.60 12.34 28.91
N LEU A 454 -4.20 13.60 29.11
CA LEU A 454 -2.98 13.92 29.85
C LEU A 454 -3.13 13.68 31.37
N THR A 455 -4.34 13.79 31.92
CA THR A 455 -4.59 13.47 33.34
C THR A 455 -4.54 11.95 33.55
N GLU A 456 -5.15 11.18 32.66
CA GLU A 456 -5.08 9.70 32.65
C GLU A 456 -3.64 9.22 32.46
N LEU A 457 -2.90 9.80 31.50
CA LEU A 457 -1.46 9.51 31.31
C LEU A 457 -0.66 9.82 32.58
N LYS A 458 -0.91 10.94 33.26
CA LYS A 458 -0.27 11.22 34.55
C LYS A 458 -0.61 10.14 35.58
N THR A 459 -1.88 9.79 35.75
CA THR A 459 -2.31 8.74 36.69
C THR A 459 -1.67 7.39 36.38
N GLN A 460 -1.48 7.05 35.10
CA GLN A 460 -0.75 5.85 34.68
C GLN A 460 0.74 5.95 35.09
N LEU A 461 1.43 7.04 34.74
CA LEU A 461 2.86 7.20 35.03
C LEU A 461 3.14 7.25 36.54
N ASP A 462 2.30 7.93 37.32
CA ASP A 462 2.38 7.99 38.78
C ASP A 462 2.17 6.59 39.38
N ARG A 463 1.28 5.75 38.80
CA ARG A 463 1.09 4.35 39.19
C ARG A 463 2.29 3.48 38.84
N GLU A 464 2.80 3.55 37.61
CA GLU A 464 3.99 2.81 37.18
C GLU A 464 5.24 3.20 38.02
N GLN A 465 5.34 4.46 38.46
CA GLN A 465 6.37 4.90 39.40
C GLN A 465 6.15 4.27 40.77
N TRP A 466 4.93 4.34 41.31
CA TRP A 466 4.60 3.72 42.60
C TRP A 466 4.87 2.22 42.61
N GLU A 467 4.49 1.47 41.57
CA GLU A 467 4.76 0.03 41.42
C GLU A 467 6.26 -0.30 41.33
N ARG A 468 7.06 0.59 40.72
CA ARG A 468 8.54 0.45 40.67
C ARG A 468 9.20 0.76 42.02
N GLU A 469 8.66 1.71 42.76
CA GLU A 469 9.13 2.09 44.11
C GLU A 469 8.66 1.12 45.20
N HIS A 470 7.53 0.44 44.98
CA HIS A 470 6.93 -0.52 45.89
C HIS A 470 6.78 -1.91 45.20
N PRO A 471 7.89 -2.63 44.95
CA PRO A 471 7.83 -3.99 44.40
C PRO A 471 6.92 -4.89 45.25
N PRO A 472 6.16 -5.81 44.63
CA PRO A 472 5.22 -6.66 45.36
C PRO A 472 5.95 -7.48 46.44
N ILE A 473 5.59 -7.24 47.69
CA ILE A 473 6.18 -7.92 48.85
C ILE A 473 5.78 -9.39 48.80
N HIS A 474 6.72 -10.28 48.47
CA HIS A 474 6.50 -11.71 48.47
C HIS A 474 6.49 -12.25 49.91
N VAL A 475 5.30 -12.37 50.49
CA VAL A 475 5.10 -12.96 51.82
C VAL A 475 5.06 -14.48 51.71
N ASP A 476 6.15 -15.13 52.13
CA ASP A 476 6.23 -16.59 52.18
C ASP A 476 5.38 -17.15 53.35
N LEU A 477 4.16 -17.56 53.02
CA LEU A 477 3.20 -18.13 53.97
C LEU A 477 3.63 -19.49 54.54
N THR A 478 4.60 -20.19 53.92
CA THR A 478 5.04 -21.52 54.40
C THR A 478 5.73 -21.44 55.76
N ARG A 479 6.28 -20.27 56.11
CA ARG A 479 6.98 -20.03 57.38
C ARG A 479 6.05 -19.69 58.54
N LEU A 480 4.75 -19.46 58.29
CA LEU A 480 3.79 -19.09 59.33
C LEU A 480 3.59 -20.17 60.41
N SER A 481 3.75 -21.47 60.08
CA SER A 481 3.76 -22.55 61.08
C SER A 481 4.92 -22.37 62.06
N SER A 482 6.15 -22.27 61.55
CA SER A 482 7.35 -22.10 62.37
C SER A 482 7.32 -20.82 63.23
N ILE A 483 6.69 -19.74 62.74
CA ILE A 483 6.51 -18.50 63.51
C ILE A 483 5.47 -18.70 64.63
N ARG A 484 4.36 -19.41 64.37
CA ARG A 484 3.35 -19.75 65.39
C ARG A 484 3.91 -20.70 66.45
N GLU A 485 4.70 -21.69 66.06
CA GLU A 485 5.37 -22.63 66.96
C GLU A 485 6.40 -21.92 67.86
N ALA A 486 7.23 -21.03 67.29
CA ALA A 486 8.17 -20.23 68.07
C ALA A 486 7.48 -19.24 69.02
N ALA A 487 6.37 -18.63 68.59
CA ALA A 487 5.55 -17.78 69.44
C ALA A 487 4.88 -18.57 70.58
N ALA A 488 4.35 -19.76 70.31
CA ALA A 488 3.79 -20.65 71.31
C ALA A 488 4.86 -21.07 72.33
N GLY A 489 6.05 -21.51 71.89
CA GLY A 489 7.16 -21.85 72.79
C GLY A 489 7.64 -20.66 73.64
N THR A 490 7.55 -19.43 73.11
CA THR A 490 7.89 -18.21 73.87
C THR A 490 6.82 -17.88 74.91
N ARG A 491 5.54 -18.02 74.56
CA ARG A 491 4.41 -17.87 75.49
C ARG A 491 4.48 -18.90 76.62
N ASP A 492 4.65 -20.17 76.27
CA ASP A 492 4.69 -21.29 77.23
C ASP A 492 5.89 -21.18 78.19
N SER A 493 6.97 -20.50 77.77
CA SER A 493 8.13 -20.19 78.63
C SER A 493 7.93 -18.97 79.56
N LEU A 494 6.87 -18.17 79.36
CA LEU A 494 6.57 -16.97 80.15
C LEU A 494 5.38 -17.17 81.11
N LEU A 495 4.56 -18.20 80.90
CA LEU A 495 3.46 -18.59 81.79
C LEU A 495 3.99 -19.43 82.97
N THR A 496 3.42 -19.23 84.16
CA THR A 496 3.63 -20.15 85.29
C THR A 496 2.81 -21.43 85.11
N GLU A 497 3.20 -22.54 85.75
CA GLU A 497 2.53 -23.85 85.59
C GLU A 497 1.00 -23.78 85.81
N ALA A 498 0.54 -23.00 86.80
CA ALA A 498 -0.89 -22.82 87.07
C ALA A 498 -1.63 -22.04 85.95
N GLU A 499 -0.97 -21.10 85.28
CA GLU A 499 -1.55 -20.34 84.15
C GLU A 499 -1.54 -21.18 82.86
N LEU A 500 -0.51 -22.02 82.69
CA LEU A 500 -0.35 -22.92 81.56
C LEU A 500 -1.37 -24.08 81.61
N GLU A 501 -1.75 -24.54 82.81
CA GLU A 501 -2.81 -25.52 83.01
C GLU A 501 -4.21 -24.90 82.77
N ALA A 502 -4.45 -23.68 83.27
CA ALA A 502 -5.70 -22.95 83.02
C ALA A 502 -5.94 -22.61 81.54
N GLU A 503 -4.90 -22.28 80.77
CA GLU A 503 -5.03 -22.13 79.30
C GLU A 503 -5.34 -23.45 78.60
N ARG A 504 -4.83 -24.59 79.09
CA ARG A 504 -5.14 -25.91 78.50
C ARG A 504 -6.60 -26.27 78.72
N GLU A 505 -7.13 -26.01 79.92
CA GLU A 505 -8.55 -26.19 80.23
C GLU A 505 -9.42 -25.28 79.34
N ALA A 506 -9.09 -23.99 79.22
CA ALA A 506 -9.81 -23.05 78.35
C ALA A 506 -9.77 -23.45 76.85
N VAL A 507 -8.63 -23.95 76.35
CA VAL A 507 -8.51 -24.43 74.96
C VAL A 507 -9.30 -25.72 74.74
N THR A 508 -9.45 -26.59 75.75
CA THR A 508 -10.36 -27.74 75.64
C THR A 508 -11.83 -27.32 75.62
N GLU A 509 -12.24 -26.36 76.45
CA GLU A 509 -13.62 -25.84 76.46
C GLU A 509 -13.99 -25.16 75.13
N ASP A 510 -13.13 -24.28 74.59
CA ASP A 510 -13.36 -23.55 73.33
C ASP A 510 -13.40 -24.50 72.12
N ARG A 511 -12.62 -25.59 72.16
CA ARG A 511 -12.71 -26.66 71.14
C ARG A 511 -14.02 -27.43 71.23
N THR A 512 -14.47 -27.83 72.41
CA THR A 512 -15.78 -28.48 72.56
C THR A 512 -16.92 -27.57 72.12
N ALA A 513 -16.90 -26.28 72.46
CA ALA A 513 -17.89 -25.31 72.01
C ALA A 513 -17.87 -25.12 70.48
N THR A 514 -16.68 -25.13 69.85
CA THR A 514 -16.55 -25.02 68.40
C THR A 514 -17.07 -26.25 67.66
N GLU A 515 -16.83 -27.46 68.19
CA GLU A 515 -17.33 -28.71 67.63
C GLU A 515 -18.86 -28.84 67.79
N GLU A 516 -19.42 -28.44 68.95
CA GLU A 516 -20.88 -28.35 69.16
C GLU A 516 -21.53 -27.35 68.17
N VAL A 517 -21.00 -26.13 68.04
CA VAL A 517 -21.52 -25.12 67.10
C VAL A 517 -21.40 -25.55 65.62
N GLN A 518 -20.42 -26.37 65.26
CA GLN A 518 -20.33 -26.94 63.91
C GLN A 518 -21.36 -28.06 63.67
N THR A 519 -21.59 -28.93 64.66
CA THR A 519 -22.61 -29.99 64.54
C THR A 519 -24.03 -29.44 64.53
N GLU A 520 -24.35 -28.41 65.32
CA GLU A 520 -25.65 -27.73 65.27
C GLU A 520 -25.90 -27.07 63.91
N LYS A 521 -24.89 -26.41 63.33
CA LYS A 521 -25.01 -25.80 61.99
C LYS A 521 -25.26 -26.84 60.90
N LEU A 522 -24.61 -28.00 60.99
CA LEU A 522 -24.81 -29.10 60.04
C LEU A 522 -26.25 -29.66 60.12
N CYS A 523 -26.75 -29.87 61.33
CA CYS A 523 -28.12 -30.33 61.59
C CYS A 523 -29.20 -29.31 61.14
N GLN A 524 -28.91 -28.01 61.28
CA GLN A 524 -29.78 -26.94 60.77
C GLN A 524 -29.80 -26.89 59.23
N SER A 525 -28.67 -27.12 58.54
CA SER A 525 -28.65 -27.19 57.07
C SER A 525 -29.45 -28.39 56.52
N GLU A 526 -29.30 -29.59 57.09
CA GLU A 526 -30.06 -30.77 56.66
C GLU A 526 -31.58 -30.58 56.87
N SER A 527 -31.97 -29.90 57.95
CA SER A 527 -33.37 -29.56 58.23
C SER A 527 -33.96 -28.56 57.21
N GLN A 528 -33.16 -27.61 56.73
CA GLN A 528 -33.58 -26.64 55.71
C GLN A 528 -33.70 -27.27 54.31
N GLU A 529 -32.80 -28.19 53.94
CA GLU A 529 -32.89 -28.92 52.67
C GLU A 529 -34.14 -29.81 52.59
N LEU A 530 -34.51 -30.47 53.71
CA LEU A 530 -35.74 -31.26 53.81
C LEU A 530 -37.01 -30.40 53.69
N GLN A 531 -37.02 -29.17 54.21
CA GLN A 531 -38.13 -28.23 54.03
C GLN A 531 -38.24 -27.72 52.58
N GLY A 532 -37.11 -27.39 51.93
CA GLY A 532 -37.09 -26.94 50.53
C GLY A 532 -37.60 -27.99 49.53
N LEU A 533 -37.37 -29.28 49.80
CA LEU A 533 -37.91 -30.38 49.00
C LEU A 533 -39.44 -30.51 49.11
N SER A 534 -40.03 -30.17 50.27
CA SER A 534 -41.48 -30.16 50.47
C SER A 534 -42.16 -29.06 49.65
N GLU A 535 -41.64 -27.83 49.69
CA GLU A 535 -42.22 -26.70 48.93
C GLU A 535 -42.12 -26.89 47.40
N TYR A 536 -41.05 -27.53 46.91
CA TYR A 536 -40.91 -27.86 45.49
C TYR A 536 -41.97 -28.87 45.01
N GLY A 537 -42.31 -29.86 45.85
CA GLY A 537 -43.36 -30.84 45.54
C GLY A 537 -44.75 -30.21 45.41
N GLU A 538 -45.11 -29.31 46.32
CA GLU A 538 -46.40 -28.61 46.28
C GLU A 538 -46.52 -27.66 45.09
N ASN A 539 -45.44 -26.91 44.77
CA ASN A 539 -45.42 -26.02 43.60
C ASN A 539 -45.53 -26.79 42.27
N ALA A 540 -44.91 -27.98 42.17
CA ALA A 540 -45.03 -28.84 40.99
C ALA A 540 -46.48 -29.32 40.79
N LEU A 541 -47.15 -29.76 41.85
CA LEU A 541 -48.56 -30.17 41.82
C LEU A 541 -49.49 -29.00 41.47
N LEU A 542 -49.19 -27.78 41.94
CA LEU A 542 -49.97 -26.58 41.62
C LEU A 542 -49.84 -26.19 40.13
N LYS A 543 -48.61 -26.20 39.58
CA LYS A 543 -48.37 -26.00 38.14
C LYS A 543 -49.03 -27.07 37.28
N MET A 544 -48.98 -28.34 37.69
CA MET A 544 -49.60 -29.44 36.96
C MET A 544 -51.14 -29.33 36.95
N ARG A 545 -51.75 -28.90 38.07
CA ARG A 545 -53.20 -28.57 38.13
C ARG A 545 -53.57 -27.37 37.26
N TYR A 546 -52.71 -26.36 37.15
CA TYR A 546 -52.95 -25.19 36.30
C TYR A 546 -52.87 -25.55 34.80
N MET A 547 -51.87 -26.34 34.41
CA MET A 547 -51.73 -26.87 33.04
C MET A 547 -52.92 -27.76 32.64
N LEU A 548 -53.39 -28.65 33.53
CA LEU A 548 -54.58 -29.48 33.29
C LEU A 548 -55.89 -28.67 33.21
N ARG A 549 -55.93 -27.45 33.74
CA ARG A 549 -57.07 -26.54 33.63
C ARG A 549 -57.05 -25.75 32.31
N LEU A 550 -55.86 -25.41 31.80
CA LEU A 550 -55.66 -24.81 30.47
C LEU A 550 -55.96 -25.79 29.32
N LEU A 551 -55.68 -27.09 29.50
CA LEU A 551 -55.99 -28.14 28.51
C LEU A 551 -57.46 -28.61 28.50
N ARG A 552 -58.36 -27.89 29.19
CA ARG A 552 -59.82 -28.15 29.22
C ARG A 552 -60.66 -26.96 28.73
N GLN A 553 -60.01 -25.97 28.13
CA GLN A 553 -60.62 -24.89 27.34
C GLN A 553 -60.20 -25.06 25.88
#